data_AF-A0A6P7ILL0-F1
#
_entry.id   AF-A0A6P7ILL0-F1
#
_cell.length_a   1.000
_cell.length_b   1.000
_cell.length_c   1.000
_cell.angle_alpha   90.00
_cell.angle_beta   90.00
_cell.angle_gamma   90.00
#
_symmetry.space_group_name_H-M   'P 1'
#
loop_
_entity.id
_entity.type
_entity.pdbx_description
1 polymer ?
#
loop_
_entity_poly.entity_id
_entity_poly.type
_entity_poly.pdbx_seq_one_letter_code
_entity_poly.pdbx_strand_id
1 'polypeptide(L)'
;MRTFCVAVIVLSLLSVGQPAPLTCETLMKPRDTEGPDLTGRWFLLALSAEHCITTTVLDVLLRPIFVFDITSMDASNVYNNSIKITIDGHCLEQSKMFFYKDNQMFEVDSNNTALGNASLFLYSGCPDCIVVKRMDMIKALILISRRKVVTAAELVEFETQARCLGWSTPQVFKAEHASENCRSYHDIPRQEDEAIMQRIYRKVSEKATSMREKIRKCLIEFWVFVFNTVS
;
A
#
# COMPACT_ATOMS: atom_id res chain seq x y z
N MET A 1 40.04 -43.81 -11.30
CA MET A 1 39.24 -43.03 -10.34
C MET A 1 39.67 -41.57 -10.42
N ARG A 2 38.92 -40.71 -11.14
CA ARG A 2 38.98 -39.23 -11.11
C ARG A 2 38.26 -38.69 -12.35
N THR A 3 36.93 -38.54 -12.29
CA THR A 3 36.18 -37.71 -13.27
C THR A 3 34.72 -37.43 -12.86
N PHE A 4 34.28 -37.78 -11.64
CA PHE A 4 32.85 -37.67 -11.27
C PHE A 4 32.49 -36.51 -10.31
N CYS A 5 33.43 -35.62 -9.96
CA CYS A 5 33.13 -34.53 -9.01
C CYS A 5 33.00 -33.13 -9.63
N VAL A 6 33.21 -32.96 -10.94
CA VAL A 6 33.21 -31.62 -11.56
C VAL A 6 31.82 -31.24 -12.10
N ALA A 7 30.97 -32.21 -12.43
CA ALA A 7 29.65 -31.94 -13.00
C ALA A 7 28.62 -31.38 -12.00
N VAL A 8 28.77 -31.68 -10.70
CA VAL A 8 27.80 -31.26 -9.67
C VAL A 8 28.01 -29.81 -9.24
N ILE A 9 29.25 -29.31 -9.28
CA ILE A 9 29.57 -27.94 -8.85
C ILE A 9 29.13 -26.89 -9.89
N VAL A 10 29.10 -27.26 -11.18
CA VAL A 10 28.68 -26.35 -12.26
C VAL A 10 27.15 -26.16 -12.31
N LEU A 11 26.36 -27.15 -11.89
CA LEU A 11 24.88 -27.01 -11.84
C LEU A 11 24.39 -26.11 -10.70
N SER A 12 25.16 -25.92 -9.64
CA SER A 12 24.82 -25.03 -8.53
C SER A 12 25.05 -23.53 -8.82
N LEU A 13 25.72 -23.20 -9.93
CA LEU A 13 25.94 -21.81 -10.35
C LEU A 13 24.90 -21.31 -11.38
N LEU A 14 24.03 -22.20 -11.85
CA LEU A 14 22.79 -21.81 -12.55
C LEU A 14 21.68 -21.65 -11.52
N SER A 15 21.91 -20.84 -10.49
CA SER A 15 20.81 -20.21 -9.76
C SER A 15 20.15 -19.24 -10.73
N VAL A 16 19.18 -19.78 -11.45
CA VAL A 16 18.33 -19.11 -12.43
C VAL A 16 17.76 -17.85 -11.80
N GLY A 17 18.42 -16.72 -12.04
CA GLY A 17 17.74 -15.43 -12.08
C GLY A 17 16.83 -15.50 -13.29
N GLN A 18 15.63 -16.07 -13.11
CA GLN A 18 14.58 -16.03 -14.11
C GLN A 18 14.39 -14.53 -14.42
N PRO A 19 14.58 -14.07 -15.67
CA PRO A 19 14.18 -12.71 -16.01
C PRO A 19 12.73 -12.59 -15.56
N ALA A 20 12.44 -11.51 -14.82
CA ALA A 20 11.07 -11.28 -14.38
C ALA A 20 10.19 -11.37 -15.65
N PRO A 21 8.99 -11.99 -15.58
CA PRO A 21 8.11 -12.07 -16.74
C PRO A 21 8.06 -10.69 -17.42
N LEU A 22 8.08 -10.60 -18.75
CA LEU A 22 8.07 -9.32 -19.50
C LEU A 22 7.03 -8.30 -18.95
N THR A 23 5.96 -8.83 -18.35
CA THR A 23 4.97 -8.10 -17.57
C THR A 23 5.55 -7.34 -16.38
N CYS A 24 6.37 -7.95 -15.52
CA CYS A 24 7.00 -7.28 -14.38
C CYS A 24 7.99 -6.21 -14.80
N GLU A 25 8.77 -6.43 -15.87
CA GLU A 25 9.69 -5.42 -16.39
C GLU A 25 8.94 -4.15 -16.81
N THR A 26 7.75 -4.29 -17.38
CA THR A 26 6.89 -3.15 -17.75
C THR A 26 6.23 -2.53 -16.53
N LEU A 27 5.56 -3.33 -15.70
CA LEU A 27 4.75 -2.84 -14.58
C LEU A 27 5.59 -2.22 -13.44
N MET A 28 6.89 -2.52 -13.37
CA MET A 28 7.80 -1.95 -12.37
C MET A 28 8.55 -0.72 -12.86
N LYS A 29 8.37 -0.29 -14.11
CA LYS A 29 8.95 0.95 -14.61
C LYS A 29 8.28 2.17 -13.97
N PRO A 30 9.01 3.30 -13.84
CA PRO A 30 8.38 4.58 -13.59
C PRO A 30 7.30 4.87 -14.63
N ARG A 31 6.28 5.62 -14.23
CA ARG A 31 5.25 6.09 -15.17
C ARG A 31 5.87 6.97 -16.28
N ASP A 32 5.20 7.05 -17.43
CA ASP A 32 5.68 7.87 -18.55
C ASP A 32 5.83 9.36 -18.17
N THR A 33 6.71 10.05 -18.89
CA THR A 33 7.33 11.35 -18.53
C THR A 33 6.36 12.54 -18.39
N GLU A 34 5.16 12.49 -18.96
CA GLU A 34 4.11 13.46 -18.66
C GLU A 34 3.41 13.00 -17.38
N GLY A 35 3.88 13.50 -16.24
CA GLY A 35 3.34 13.14 -14.93
C GLY A 35 1.82 13.30 -14.87
N PRO A 36 1.10 12.44 -14.10
CA PRO A 36 -0.35 12.54 -14.01
C PRO A 36 -0.76 13.90 -13.45
N ASP A 37 -1.91 14.42 -13.89
CA ASP A 37 -2.59 15.44 -13.12
C ASP A 37 -2.93 14.86 -11.74
N LEU A 38 -2.20 15.31 -10.71
CA LEU A 38 -2.34 14.85 -9.34
C LEU A 38 -3.51 15.51 -8.64
N THR A 39 -3.98 16.66 -9.12
CA THR A 39 -4.94 17.47 -8.40
C THR A 39 -6.35 16.85 -8.39
N GLY A 40 -7.10 17.18 -7.34
CA GLY A 40 -8.45 16.69 -7.12
C GLY A 40 -8.53 15.50 -6.16
N ARG A 41 -9.67 14.81 -6.23
CA ARG A 41 -10.03 13.76 -5.28
C ARG A 41 -9.61 12.37 -5.76
N TRP A 42 -9.05 11.60 -4.84
CA TRP A 42 -8.61 10.22 -5.04
C TRP A 42 -9.08 9.31 -3.91
N PHE A 43 -9.29 8.04 -4.24
CA PHE A 43 -9.70 6.99 -3.31
C PHE A 43 -8.64 5.90 -3.26
N LEU A 44 -8.27 5.45 -2.06
CA LEU A 44 -7.44 4.25 -1.91
C LEU A 44 -8.29 3.02 -2.20
N LEU A 45 -7.89 2.24 -3.19
CA LEU A 45 -8.65 1.05 -3.64
C LEU A 45 -7.94 -0.26 -3.31
N ALA A 46 -6.62 -0.27 -3.30
CA ALA A 46 -5.86 -1.45 -2.90
C ALA A 46 -4.52 -1.08 -2.24
N LEU A 47 -4.08 -1.94 -1.32
CA LEU A 47 -2.77 -1.83 -0.67
C LEU A 47 -2.15 -3.21 -0.54
N SER A 48 -0.91 -3.36 -1.00
CA SER A 48 -0.03 -4.48 -0.66
C SER A 48 1.12 -3.96 0.19
N ALA A 49 1.67 -4.81 1.04
CA ALA A 49 2.82 -4.50 1.87
C ALA A 49 3.86 -5.61 1.80
N GLU A 50 5.12 -5.27 2.05
CA GLU A 50 6.23 -6.24 2.14
C GLU A 50 5.91 -7.35 3.17
N HIS A 51 5.26 -6.97 4.27
CA HIS A 51 4.78 -7.91 5.26
C HIS A 51 3.25 -7.94 5.30
N CYS A 52 2.70 -9.15 5.28
CA CYS A 52 1.26 -9.42 5.34
C CYS A 52 0.58 -8.91 6.61
N ILE A 53 1.32 -8.60 7.68
CA ILE A 53 0.72 -8.14 8.94
C ILE A 53 0.01 -6.81 8.76
N THR A 54 0.57 -5.90 7.96
CA THR A 54 -0.01 -4.58 7.68
C THR A 54 -1.35 -4.72 6.95
N THR A 55 -1.39 -5.51 5.88
CA THR A 55 -2.62 -5.74 5.10
C THR A 55 -3.66 -6.50 5.90
N THR A 56 -3.23 -7.49 6.70
CA THR A 56 -4.10 -8.24 7.62
C THR A 56 -4.73 -7.33 8.67
N VAL A 57 -3.96 -6.44 9.29
CA VAL A 57 -4.48 -5.49 10.29
C VAL A 57 -5.51 -4.55 9.68
N LEU A 58 -5.24 -4.00 8.48
CA LEU A 58 -6.17 -3.11 7.79
C LEU A 58 -7.49 -3.83 7.42
N ASP A 59 -7.43 -5.09 6.98
CA ASP A 59 -8.62 -5.88 6.63
C ASP A 59 -9.45 -6.31 7.85
N VAL A 60 -8.75 -6.87 8.85
CA VAL A 60 -9.37 -7.45 10.03
C VAL A 60 -9.92 -6.33 10.92
N LEU A 61 -9.08 -5.34 11.26
CA LEU A 61 -9.37 -4.47 12.39
C LEU A 61 -10.22 -3.25 12.02
N LEU A 62 -9.86 -2.55 10.93
CA LEU A 62 -10.33 -1.18 10.73
C LEU A 62 -11.22 -1.00 9.50
N ARG A 63 -11.04 -1.82 8.44
CA ARG A 63 -11.65 -1.60 7.10
C ARG A 63 -11.79 -0.10 6.78
N PRO A 64 -10.70 0.66 6.90
CA PRO A 64 -10.76 2.10 6.76
C PRO A 64 -11.11 2.47 5.33
N ILE A 65 -11.73 3.62 5.16
CA ILE A 65 -11.91 4.25 3.86
C ILE A 65 -10.99 5.46 3.83
N PHE A 66 -10.09 5.50 2.85
CA PHE A 66 -9.18 6.62 2.66
C PHE A 66 -9.62 7.45 1.45
N VAL A 67 -9.80 8.73 1.68
CA VAL A 67 -10.01 9.75 0.65
C VAL A 67 -8.86 10.74 0.72
N PHE A 68 -8.29 11.06 -0.42
CA PHE A 68 -7.23 12.05 -0.58
C PHE A 68 -7.76 13.19 -1.43
N ASP A 69 -7.70 14.42 -0.93
CA ASP A 69 -7.96 15.62 -1.70
C ASP A 69 -6.63 16.36 -1.89
N ILE A 70 -6.13 16.35 -3.13
CA ILE A 70 -4.82 16.88 -3.49
C ILE A 70 -4.97 18.23 -4.19
N THR A 71 -4.26 19.25 -3.71
CA THR A 71 -4.26 20.59 -4.28
C THR A 71 -2.85 21.07 -4.56
N SER A 72 -2.63 21.71 -5.70
CA SER A 72 -1.38 22.43 -6.00
C SER A 72 -1.17 23.55 -4.99
N MET A 73 0.08 23.75 -4.57
CA MET A 73 0.48 24.93 -3.81
C MET A 73 1.10 25.98 -4.75
N ASP A 74 1.36 27.18 -4.23
CA ASP A 74 1.99 28.28 -4.99
C ASP A 74 3.43 27.94 -5.43
N ALA A 75 4.10 27.07 -4.67
CA ALA A 75 5.40 26.54 -5.04
C ALA A 75 5.27 25.45 -6.11
N SER A 76 6.02 25.59 -7.21
CA SER A 76 6.05 24.60 -8.29
C SER A 76 6.35 23.20 -7.73
N ASN A 77 5.55 22.21 -8.15
CA ASN A 77 5.69 20.79 -7.81
C ASN A 77 5.45 20.42 -6.34
N VAL A 78 4.97 21.35 -5.51
CA VAL A 78 4.54 21.08 -4.13
C VAL A 78 3.01 20.99 -4.08
N TYR A 79 2.52 19.96 -3.40
CA TYR A 79 1.11 19.67 -3.26
C TYR A 79 0.73 19.54 -1.80
N ASN A 80 -0.43 20.05 -1.43
CA ASN A 80 -1.07 19.73 -0.17
C ASN A 80 -2.01 18.54 -0.38
N ASN A 81 -1.96 17.58 0.53
CA ASN A 81 -2.77 16.37 0.54
C ASN A 81 -3.59 16.32 1.82
N SER A 82 -4.88 16.61 1.71
CA SER A 82 -5.83 16.37 2.80
C SER A 82 -6.28 14.92 2.77
N ILE A 83 -6.05 14.21 3.86
CA ILE A 83 -6.31 12.78 4.01
C ILE A 83 -7.45 12.60 5.01
N LYS A 84 -8.56 12.06 4.53
CA LYS A 84 -9.71 11.67 5.36
C LYS A 84 -9.77 10.17 5.50
N ILE A 85 -9.71 9.69 6.74
CA ILE A 85 -9.75 8.27 7.10
C ILE A 85 -11.05 8.01 7.85
N THR A 86 -11.94 7.22 7.26
CA THR A 86 -13.20 6.83 7.91
C THR A 86 -13.13 5.41 8.46
N ILE A 87 -13.42 5.23 9.75
CA ILE A 87 -13.48 3.93 10.43
C ILE A 87 -14.76 3.88 11.27
N ASP A 88 -15.65 2.92 10.96
CA ASP A 88 -16.90 2.69 11.70
C ASP A 88 -17.75 3.96 11.92
N GLY A 89 -17.83 4.83 10.92
CA GLY A 89 -18.59 6.10 10.96
C GLY A 89 -17.86 7.29 11.61
N HIS A 90 -16.63 7.09 12.08
CA HIS A 90 -15.78 8.14 12.64
C HIS A 90 -14.70 8.55 11.64
N CYS A 91 -14.30 9.82 11.67
CA CYS A 91 -13.29 10.36 10.78
C CYS A 91 -12.08 10.90 11.52
N LEU A 92 -10.91 10.57 10.99
CA LEU A 92 -9.67 11.28 11.23
C LEU A 92 -9.30 12.05 9.97
N GLU A 93 -8.97 13.32 10.14
CA GLU A 93 -8.49 14.19 9.07
C GLU A 93 -7.07 14.63 9.40
N GLN A 94 -6.18 14.55 8.42
CA GLN A 94 -4.80 15.01 8.53
C GLN A 94 -4.38 15.63 7.20
N SER A 95 -3.52 16.65 7.25
CA SER A 95 -2.95 17.26 6.04
C SER A 95 -1.46 17.01 6.02
N LYS A 96 -0.93 16.63 4.85
CA LYS A 96 0.50 16.47 4.60
C LYS A 96 0.86 17.16 3.30
N MET A 97 2.05 17.73 3.24
CA MET A 97 2.60 18.26 2.00
C MET A 97 3.52 17.24 1.36
N PHE A 98 3.53 17.21 0.03
CA PHE A 98 4.48 16.40 -0.70
C PHE A 98 5.00 17.14 -1.94
N PHE A 99 6.25 16.87 -2.28
CA PHE A 99 6.86 17.30 -3.53
C PHE A 99 6.80 16.16 -4.54
N TYR A 100 6.43 16.45 -5.79
CA TYR A 100 6.42 15.46 -6.87
C TYR A 100 7.21 15.93 -8.08
N LYS A 101 8.21 15.15 -8.50
CA LYS A 101 8.98 15.40 -9.71
C LYS A 101 9.58 14.10 -10.25
N ASP A 102 9.63 13.95 -11.57
CA ASP A 102 10.31 12.81 -12.23
C ASP A 102 9.86 11.45 -11.67
N ASN A 103 8.55 11.26 -11.50
CA ASN A 103 7.92 10.07 -10.91
C ASN A 103 8.30 9.76 -9.46
N GLN A 104 8.93 10.70 -8.77
CA GLN A 104 9.30 10.60 -7.37
C GLN A 104 8.46 11.55 -6.54
N MET A 105 7.97 11.05 -5.41
CA MET A 105 7.23 11.81 -4.41
C MET A 105 7.97 11.77 -3.08
N PHE A 106 8.15 12.92 -2.46
CA PHE A 106 8.72 13.06 -1.12
C PHE A 106 7.68 13.75 -0.23
N GLU A 107 7.47 13.24 0.98
CA GLU A 107 6.79 14.03 2.00
C GLU A 107 7.68 15.25 2.32
N VAL A 108 7.08 16.43 2.50
CA VAL A 108 7.82 17.64 2.84
C VAL A 108 7.25 18.30 4.09
N ASP A 109 8.13 18.91 4.88
CA ASP A 109 7.74 19.71 6.04
C ASP A 109 7.27 21.13 5.63
N SER A 110 6.91 21.95 6.61
CA SER A 110 6.48 23.35 6.39
C SER A 110 7.56 24.25 5.78
N ASN A 111 8.83 23.83 5.81
CA ASN A 111 9.97 24.53 5.22
C ASN A 111 10.32 23.95 3.84
N ASN A 112 9.47 23.08 3.26
CA ASN A 112 9.70 22.35 2.02
C ASN A 112 10.94 21.42 2.05
N THR A 113 11.32 20.94 3.23
CA THR A 113 12.42 19.98 3.38
C THR A 113 11.90 18.57 3.18
N ALA A 114 12.56 17.79 2.31
CA ALA A 114 12.19 16.40 2.05
C ALA A 114 12.38 15.51 3.29
N LEU A 115 11.38 14.67 3.56
CA LEU A 115 11.34 13.72 4.67
C LEU A 115 11.30 12.29 4.13
N GLY A 116 12.14 11.42 4.70
CA GLY A 116 12.16 9.99 4.38
C GLY A 116 12.68 9.68 2.97
N ASN A 117 12.28 8.53 2.45
CA ASN A 117 12.67 8.04 1.13
C ASN A 117 11.65 8.45 0.06
N ALA A 118 12.13 8.59 -1.18
CA ALA A 118 11.27 8.80 -2.33
C ALA A 118 10.28 7.65 -2.47
N SER A 119 9.00 7.99 -2.63
CA SER A 119 7.99 7.09 -3.16
C SER A 119 8.01 7.16 -4.69
N LEU A 120 7.90 6.01 -5.35
CA LEU A 120 8.00 5.91 -6.81
C LEU A 120 6.62 5.69 -7.44
N PHE A 121 6.31 6.48 -8.44
CA PHE A 121 5.09 6.35 -9.25
C PHE A 121 5.38 5.35 -10.35
N LEU A 122 4.69 4.22 -10.31
CA LEU A 122 4.87 3.12 -11.26
C LEU A 122 3.89 3.24 -12.42
N TYR A 123 4.26 2.60 -13.52
CA TYR A 123 3.38 2.40 -14.66
C TYR A 123 2.07 1.69 -14.24
N SER A 124 0.97 2.08 -14.88
CA SER A 124 -0.30 1.35 -14.87
C SER A 124 -1.05 1.58 -16.17
N GLY A 125 -1.77 0.57 -16.64
CA GLY A 125 -2.68 0.68 -17.78
C GLY A 125 -3.97 1.44 -17.46
N CYS A 126 -4.23 1.76 -16.18
CA CYS A 126 -5.39 2.52 -15.76
C CYS A 126 -5.15 4.04 -15.90
N PRO A 127 -5.87 4.75 -16.81
CA PRO A 127 -5.61 6.16 -17.11
C PRO A 127 -5.89 7.09 -15.94
N ASP A 128 -6.86 6.73 -15.09
CA ASP A 128 -7.32 7.48 -13.93
C ASP A 128 -6.92 6.84 -12.60
N CYS A 129 -5.88 5.99 -12.61
CA CYS A 129 -5.25 5.44 -11.42
C CYS A 129 -3.81 5.92 -11.29
N ILE A 130 -3.31 5.81 -10.06
CA ILE A 130 -1.90 5.97 -9.72
C ILE A 130 -1.49 4.79 -8.85
N VAL A 131 -0.36 4.18 -9.21
CA VAL A 131 0.29 3.16 -8.38
C VAL A 131 1.54 3.77 -7.77
N VAL A 132 1.61 3.77 -6.44
CA VAL A 132 2.73 4.32 -5.68
C VAL A 132 3.43 3.21 -4.92
N LYS A 133 4.74 3.06 -5.16
CA LYS A 133 5.63 2.22 -4.35
C LYS A 133 6.32 3.08 -3.31
N ARG A 134 5.97 2.86 -2.05
CA ARG A 134 6.56 3.53 -0.88
C ARG A 134 7.61 2.63 -0.23
N MET A 135 8.74 3.23 0.17
CA MET A 135 9.90 2.52 0.73
C MET A 135 10.34 3.06 2.11
N ASP A 136 9.43 3.71 2.84
CA ASP A 136 9.69 4.21 4.20
C ASP A 136 9.46 3.11 5.25
N MET A 137 9.15 3.51 6.50
CA MET A 137 8.85 2.64 7.65
C MET A 137 7.91 1.47 7.31
N ILE A 138 6.91 1.70 6.44
CA ILE A 138 6.06 0.65 5.91
C ILE A 138 6.26 0.62 4.40
N LYS A 139 6.96 -0.41 3.91
CA LYS A 139 7.09 -0.66 2.48
C LYS A 139 5.75 -1.15 1.94
N ALA A 140 5.15 -0.34 1.09
CA ALA A 140 3.78 -0.54 0.62
C ALA A 140 3.65 -0.18 -0.86
N LEU A 141 2.81 -0.95 -1.54
CA LEU A 141 2.34 -0.67 -2.89
C LEU A 141 0.90 -0.22 -2.74
N ILE A 142 0.56 0.95 -3.28
CA ILE A 142 -0.73 1.59 -3.06
C ILE A 142 -1.35 1.90 -4.42
N LEU A 143 -2.60 1.49 -4.61
CA LEU A 143 -3.43 1.87 -5.74
C LEU A 143 -4.43 2.92 -5.30
N ILE A 144 -4.35 4.09 -5.92
CA ILE A 144 -5.39 5.12 -5.81
C ILE A 144 -6.05 5.37 -7.17
N SER A 145 -7.32 5.75 -7.16
CA SER A 145 -8.07 6.09 -8.38
C SER A 145 -8.99 7.28 -8.15
N ARG A 146 -9.34 7.99 -9.24
CA ARG A 146 -10.41 8.98 -9.23
C ARG A 146 -11.79 8.34 -9.06
N ARG A 147 -11.95 7.06 -9.45
CA ARG A 147 -13.16 6.27 -9.23
C ARG A 147 -13.17 5.64 -7.85
N LYS A 148 -14.38 5.43 -7.31
CA LYS A 148 -14.58 4.67 -6.06
C LYS A 148 -14.41 3.15 -6.24
N VAL A 149 -14.40 2.68 -7.49
CA VAL A 149 -14.28 1.26 -7.85
C VAL A 149 -13.47 1.15 -9.15
N VAL A 150 -12.55 0.19 -9.19
CA VAL A 150 -11.82 -0.21 -10.39
C VAL A 150 -12.33 -1.55 -10.92
N THR A 151 -12.04 -1.83 -12.17
CA THR A 151 -12.39 -3.09 -12.83
C THR A 151 -11.57 -4.25 -12.27
N ALA A 152 -12.05 -5.48 -12.48
CA ALA A 152 -11.31 -6.69 -12.11
C ALA A 152 -9.95 -6.78 -12.82
N ALA A 153 -9.86 -6.33 -14.08
CA ALA A 153 -8.60 -6.34 -14.83
C ALA A 153 -7.56 -5.40 -14.21
N GLU A 154 -7.96 -4.19 -13.81
CA GLU A 154 -7.10 -3.22 -13.13
C GLU A 154 -6.60 -3.74 -11.78
N LEU A 155 -7.44 -4.46 -11.02
CA LEU A 155 -7.01 -5.12 -9.78
C LEU A 155 -6.03 -6.26 -10.01
N VAL A 156 -6.20 -7.05 -11.08
CA VAL A 156 -5.28 -8.14 -11.44
C VAL A 156 -3.93 -7.60 -11.89
N GLU A 157 -3.90 -6.47 -12.61
CA GLU A 157 -2.65 -5.76 -12.93
C GLU A 157 -1.91 -5.33 -11.65
N PHE A 158 -2.62 -4.70 -10.71
CA PHE A 158 -2.05 -4.30 -9.43
C PHE A 158 -1.56 -5.48 -8.58
N GLU A 159 -2.32 -6.58 -8.54
CA GLU A 159 -1.89 -7.81 -7.87
C GLU A 159 -0.62 -8.37 -8.52
N THR A 160 -0.50 -8.27 -9.83
CA THR A 160 0.71 -8.68 -10.56
C THR A 160 1.90 -7.82 -10.16
N GLN A 161 1.75 -6.49 -10.01
CA GLN A 161 2.81 -5.62 -9.46
C GLN A 161 3.24 -6.05 -8.05
N ALA A 162 2.30 -6.31 -7.16
CA ALA A 162 2.61 -6.81 -5.81
C ALA A 162 3.38 -8.14 -5.86
N ARG A 163 3.00 -9.05 -6.76
CA ARG A 163 3.67 -10.33 -6.98
C ARG A 163 5.08 -10.16 -7.55
N CYS A 164 5.29 -9.22 -8.47
CA CYS A 164 6.61 -8.88 -9.00
C CYS A 164 7.58 -8.41 -7.90
N LEU A 165 7.05 -7.78 -6.84
CA LEU A 165 7.80 -7.37 -5.66
C LEU A 165 7.97 -8.48 -4.62
N GLY A 166 7.30 -9.63 -4.77
CA GLY A 166 7.22 -10.67 -3.74
C GLY A 166 6.47 -10.21 -2.49
N TRP A 167 5.60 -9.21 -2.60
CA TRP A 167 4.84 -8.64 -1.49
C TRP A 167 3.51 -9.36 -1.27
N SER A 168 2.88 -9.08 -0.13
CA SER A 168 1.63 -9.73 0.27
C SER A 168 0.49 -9.53 -0.74
N THR A 169 -0.49 -10.44 -0.73
CA THR A 169 -1.71 -10.25 -1.52
C THR A 169 -2.36 -8.92 -1.17
N PRO A 170 -2.74 -8.09 -2.18
CA PRO A 170 -3.41 -6.83 -1.95
C PRO A 170 -4.65 -6.96 -1.07
N GLN A 171 -4.79 -6.06 -0.11
CA GLN A 171 -6.05 -5.77 0.52
C GLN A 171 -6.84 -4.79 -0.35
N VAL A 172 -8.08 -5.14 -0.68
CA VAL A 172 -9.00 -4.29 -1.45
C VAL A 172 -9.92 -3.53 -0.52
N PHE A 173 -10.07 -2.23 -0.77
CA PHE A 173 -10.88 -1.31 0.03
C PHE A 173 -12.17 -0.94 -0.70
N LYS A 174 -13.23 -0.71 0.07
CA LYS A 174 -14.56 -0.38 -0.46
C LYS A 174 -14.83 1.11 -0.34
N ALA A 175 -14.24 1.89 -1.25
CA ALA A 175 -14.43 3.34 -1.27
C ALA A 175 -15.85 3.79 -1.68
N GLU A 176 -16.67 2.87 -2.21
CA GLU A 176 -18.11 3.10 -2.49
C GLU A 176 -18.89 3.61 -1.28
N HIS A 177 -18.46 3.24 -0.07
CA HIS A 177 -19.07 3.65 1.20
C HIS A 177 -18.41 4.88 1.82
N ALA A 178 -17.56 5.61 1.08
CA ALA A 178 -16.99 6.87 1.54
C ALA A 178 -18.14 7.86 1.83
N SER A 179 -18.47 8.01 3.11
CA SER A 179 -19.47 8.96 3.58
C SER A 179 -18.83 10.33 3.73
N GLU A 180 -19.50 11.36 3.22
CA GLU A 180 -19.10 12.74 3.49
C GLU A 180 -19.37 13.11 4.96
N ASN A 181 -20.43 12.52 5.54
CA ASN A 181 -20.86 12.75 6.91
C ASN A 181 -20.35 11.64 7.83
N CYS A 182 -19.43 12.00 8.72
CA CYS A 182 -18.88 11.15 9.77
C CYS A 182 -18.55 12.02 10.98
N ARG A 183 -18.56 11.44 12.17
CA ARG A 183 -18.21 12.17 13.40
C ARG A 183 -16.69 12.30 13.51
N SER A 184 -16.20 13.50 13.80
CA SER A 184 -14.77 13.69 14.07
C SER A 184 -14.34 12.86 15.27
N TYR A 185 -13.21 12.18 15.16
CA TYR A 185 -12.66 11.41 16.28
C TYR A 185 -12.29 12.31 17.48
N HIS A 186 -11.95 13.58 17.23
CA HIS A 186 -11.61 14.55 18.27
C HIS A 186 -12.82 14.99 19.12
N ASP A 187 -14.04 14.78 18.63
CA ASP A 187 -15.27 15.18 19.31
C ASP A 187 -15.86 14.05 20.16
N ILE A 188 -15.18 12.90 20.25
CA ILE A 188 -15.65 11.73 20.98
C ILE A 188 -15.39 11.92 22.49
N PRO A 189 -16.42 11.92 23.34
CA PRO A 189 -16.23 11.90 24.79
C PRO A 189 -15.47 10.66 25.22
N ARG A 190 -14.57 10.77 26.21
CA ARG A 190 -13.71 9.68 26.69
C ARG A 190 -14.47 8.38 27.03
N GLN A 191 -15.70 8.49 27.48
CA GLN A 191 -16.57 7.36 27.81
C GLN A 191 -17.10 6.61 26.57
N GLU A 192 -17.24 7.31 25.43
CA GLU A 192 -17.58 6.70 24.14
C GLU A 192 -16.36 6.07 23.47
N ASP A 193 -15.15 6.60 23.70
CA ASP A 193 -13.89 6.04 23.19
C ASP A 193 -13.64 4.62 23.70
N GLU A 194 -13.85 4.36 25.00
CA GLU A 194 -13.76 3.01 25.57
C GLU A 194 -14.77 2.04 24.92
N ALA A 195 -16.01 2.48 24.69
CA ALA A 195 -17.04 1.69 24.04
C ALA A 195 -16.75 1.43 22.55
N ILE A 196 -16.07 2.35 21.86
CA ILE A 196 -15.57 2.17 20.50
C ILE A 196 -14.43 1.15 20.50
N MET A 197 -13.46 1.28 21.40
CA MET A 197 -12.34 0.35 21.53
C MET A 197 -12.80 -1.07 21.86
N GLN A 198 -13.80 -1.24 22.73
CA GLN A 198 -14.41 -2.54 23.00
C GLN A 198 -15.13 -3.11 21.77
N ARG A 199 -15.86 -2.28 21.01
CA ARG A 199 -16.50 -2.71 19.76
C ARG A 199 -15.48 -3.13 18.71
N ILE A 200 -14.39 -2.38 18.57
CA ILE A 200 -13.26 -2.73 17.72
C ILE A 200 -12.69 -4.08 18.19
N TYR A 201 -12.31 -4.21 19.46
CA TYR A 201 -11.74 -5.44 20.01
C TYR A 201 -12.64 -6.66 19.77
N ARG A 202 -13.95 -6.53 19.96
CA ARG A 202 -14.91 -7.60 19.66
C ARG A 202 -14.93 -7.97 18.18
N LYS A 203 -15.07 -6.97 17.28
CA LYS A 203 -15.04 -7.20 15.82
C LYS A 203 -13.71 -7.85 15.39
N VAL A 204 -12.61 -7.43 16.01
CA VAL A 204 -11.27 -7.99 15.81
C VAL A 204 -11.24 -9.45 16.23
N SER A 205 -11.70 -9.77 17.43
CA SER A 205 -11.73 -11.14 17.95
C SER A 205 -12.57 -12.08 17.09
N GLU A 206 -13.79 -11.64 16.72
CA GLU A 206 -14.70 -12.39 15.85
C GLU A 206 -14.05 -12.66 14.46
N LYS A 207 -13.48 -11.63 13.83
CA LYS A 207 -12.81 -11.78 12.53
C LYS A 207 -11.49 -12.54 12.61
N ALA A 208 -10.71 -12.38 13.67
CA ALA A 208 -9.46 -13.12 13.87
C ALA A 208 -9.74 -14.62 13.97
N THR A 209 -10.85 -14.99 14.60
CA THR A 209 -11.33 -16.37 14.65
C THR A 209 -11.72 -16.87 13.26
N SER A 210 -12.44 -16.06 12.48
CA SER A 210 -12.83 -16.39 11.09
C SER A 210 -11.65 -16.43 10.11
N MET A 211 -10.57 -15.69 10.36
CA MET A 211 -9.40 -15.57 9.48
C MET A 211 -8.13 -16.20 10.06
N ARG A 212 -8.29 -17.12 11.03
CA ARG A 212 -7.20 -17.82 11.72
C ARG A 212 -6.15 -18.36 10.75
N GLU A 213 -6.58 -18.94 9.63
CA GLU A 213 -5.67 -19.50 8.62
C GLU A 213 -4.84 -18.44 7.91
N LYS A 214 -5.42 -17.27 7.56
CA LYS A 214 -4.68 -16.16 6.94
C LYS A 214 -3.66 -15.58 7.92
N ILE A 215 -4.07 -15.38 9.17
CA ILE A 215 -3.18 -14.88 10.24
C ILE A 215 -2.05 -15.88 10.49
N ARG A 216 -2.36 -17.18 10.60
CA ARG A 216 -1.37 -18.25 10.78
C ARG A 216 -0.39 -18.30 9.63
N LYS A 217 -0.87 -18.27 8.38
CA LYS A 217 -0.02 -18.25 7.19
C LYS A 217 0.91 -17.04 7.19
N CYS A 218 0.37 -15.87 7.50
CA CYS A 218 1.15 -14.64 7.61
C CYS A 218 2.25 -14.73 8.69
N LEU A 219 1.93 -15.26 9.86
CA LEU A 219 2.91 -15.46 10.94
C LEU A 219 4.00 -16.46 10.53
N ILE A 220 3.65 -17.54 9.83
CA ILE A 220 4.63 -18.51 9.32
C ILE A 220 5.55 -17.84 8.30
N GLU A 221 5.02 -17.11 7.32
CA GLU A 221 5.80 -16.37 6.32
C GLU A 221 6.74 -15.35 6.98
N PHE A 222 6.25 -14.63 7.98
CA PHE A 222 7.06 -13.70 8.77
C PHE A 222 8.19 -14.41 9.53
N TRP A 223 7.90 -15.53 10.18
CA TRP A 223 8.91 -16.32 10.89
C TRP A 223 9.99 -16.87 9.95
N VAL A 224 9.60 -17.43 8.80
CA VAL A 224 10.54 -17.93 7.78
C VAL A 224 11.45 -16.81 7.29
N PHE A 225 10.91 -15.61 7.05
CA PHE A 225 11.69 -14.44 6.67
C PHE A 225 12.73 -14.06 7.73
N VAL A 226 12.33 -13.96 9.00
CA VAL A 226 13.24 -13.62 10.12
C VAL A 226 14.36 -14.65 10.25
N PHE A 227 14.05 -15.95 10.15
CA PHE A 227 15.08 -16.99 10.21
C PHE A 227 16.10 -16.89 9.06
N ASN A 228 15.63 -16.66 7.84
CA ASN A 228 16.49 -16.57 6.65
C ASN A 228 17.32 -15.28 6.57
N THR A 229 16.98 -14.25 7.34
CA THR A 229 17.75 -12.98 7.38
C THR A 229 18.76 -12.91 8.53
N VAL A 230 18.65 -13.81 9.51
CA VAL A 230 19.51 -13.83 10.71
C VAL A 230 20.52 -14.99 10.70
N SER A 231 20.40 -15.96 9.78
CA SER A 231 21.42 -16.99 9.49
C SER A 231 22.25 -16.65 8.26
#